data_AF-A0A165DJ69-F1
#
_entry.id   AF-A0A165DJ69-F1
#
_cell.length_a   1.000
_cell.length_b   1.000
_cell.length_c   1.000
_cell.angle_alpha   90.00
_cell.angle_beta   90.00
_cell.angle_gamma   90.00
#
_symmetry.space_group_name_H-M   'P 1'
#
loop_
_entity.id
_entity.type
_entity.pdbx_description
1 polymer ?
#
loop_
_entity_poly.entity_id
_entity_poly.type
_entity_poly.pdbx_seq_one_letter_code
_entity_poly.pdbx_strand_id
1 'polypeptide(L)'
;MDAPHMLISIPRVHIICNPWYWQKDLFESDSSSLGDARIRWLIVDAFSADPYRTAVDVIPQFLSSLTGLLKLPSLERLLLRPRIEHEESHDFFCGAVTRWALAARDERIWLADKGVRASEWDKEGYDGLDVADAAVGHRLWLTGAQLYTRTSH
;
A
#
# COMPACT_ATOMS: atom_id res chain seq x y z
N MET A 1 -24.41 36.83 7.48
CA MET A 1 -23.92 35.73 8.32
C MET A 1 -23.27 34.76 7.39
N ASP A 2 -21.93 34.74 7.34
CA ASP A 2 -21.20 33.81 6.49
C ASP A 2 -21.22 32.43 7.13
N ALA A 3 -21.53 31.41 6.34
CA ALA A 3 -21.52 30.02 6.81
C ALA A 3 -20.07 29.61 7.14
N PRO A 4 -19.83 28.87 8.25
CA PRO A 4 -18.50 28.38 8.56
C PRO A 4 -18.04 27.44 7.44
N HIS A 5 -16.95 27.79 6.77
CA HIS A 5 -16.27 26.91 5.83
C HIS A 5 -15.57 25.79 6.61
N MET A 6 -16.16 24.60 6.60
CA MET A 6 -15.57 23.42 7.24
C MET A 6 -14.43 22.89 6.37
N LEU A 7 -13.19 23.08 6.80
CA LEU A 7 -12.02 22.46 6.18
C LEU A 7 -11.95 20.99 6.64
N ILE A 8 -12.37 20.06 5.80
CA ILE A 8 -12.25 18.62 6.07
C ILE A 8 -10.95 18.13 5.44
N SER A 9 -9.91 17.91 6.25
CA SER A 9 -8.71 17.20 5.80
C SER A 9 -8.97 15.70 5.81
N ILE A 10 -8.72 15.01 4.70
CA ILE A 10 -8.68 13.54 4.68
C ILE A 10 -7.28 13.14 5.14
N PRO A 11 -7.11 12.55 6.34
CA PRO A 11 -5.80 12.13 6.79
C PRO A 11 -5.30 10.99 5.89
N ARG A 12 -4.19 11.30 5.22
CA ARG A 12 -3.51 10.50 4.21
C ARG A 12 -2.13 10.15 4.73
N VAL A 13 -1.77 8.88 4.65
CA VAL A 13 -0.45 8.40 5.05
C VAL A 13 0.14 7.55 3.93
N HIS A 14 1.41 7.75 3.65
CA HIS A 14 2.18 6.99 2.66
C HIS A 14 3.39 6.42 3.38
N ILE A 15 3.50 5.10 3.39
CA ILE A 15 4.56 4.35 4.06
C ILE A 15 5.35 3.57 3.01
N ILE A 16 6.68 3.63 3.09
CA ILE A 16 7.58 2.82 2.27
C ILE A 16 8.14 1.70 3.14
N CYS A 17 7.87 0.46 2.77
CA CYS A 17 8.23 -0.72 3.53
C CYS A 17 9.12 -1.63 2.70
N ASN A 18 10.26 -2.05 3.24
CA ASN A 18 11.02 -3.14 2.65
C ASN A 18 10.51 -4.48 3.25
N PRO A 19 9.79 -5.33 2.50
CA PRO A 19 9.28 -6.61 3.01
C PRO A 19 10.40 -7.53 3.54
N TRP A 20 11.64 -7.42 3.06
CA TRP A 20 12.74 -8.32 3.41
C TRP A 20 13.46 -8.03 4.72
N TYR A 21 13.29 -6.82 5.25
CA TYR A 21 13.79 -6.40 6.56
C TYR A 21 12.66 -6.19 7.57
N TRP A 22 11.48 -6.75 7.27
CA TRP A 22 10.26 -6.53 8.02
C TRP A 22 10.32 -7.16 9.42
N GLN A 23 10.15 -6.34 10.46
CA GLN A 23 9.87 -6.81 11.82
C GLN A 23 8.38 -7.13 11.94
N LYS A 24 8.05 -8.29 12.53
CA LYS A 24 6.70 -8.86 12.60
C LYS A 24 5.63 -7.94 13.23
N ASP A 25 6.04 -6.92 13.98
CA ASP A 25 5.16 -6.27 14.95
C ASP A 25 4.73 -4.84 14.59
N LEU A 26 5.13 -4.32 13.41
CA LEU A 26 5.00 -2.90 13.05
C LEU A 26 3.53 -2.39 13.07
N PHE A 27 2.56 -3.27 12.81
CA PHE A 27 1.13 -2.96 12.87
C PHE A 27 0.33 -3.84 13.84
N GLU A 28 0.99 -4.77 14.56
CA GLU A 28 0.33 -5.63 15.54
C GLU A 28 0.18 -4.97 16.91
N SER A 29 1.13 -4.09 17.28
CA SER A 29 1.21 -3.55 18.65
C SER A 29 0.76 -2.07 18.77
N ASP A 30 0.86 -1.28 17.70
CA ASP A 30 0.71 0.19 17.73
C ASP A 30 -0.29 0.75 16.69
N SER A 31 -1.30 -0.06 16.32
CA SER A 31 -2.45 0.45 15.55
C SER A 31 -3.23 1.57 16.27
N SER A 32 -2.93 1.81 17.56
CA SER A 32 -3.36 2.97 18.34
C SER A 32 -2.99 4.29 17.66
N SER A 33 -1.74 4.47 17.22
CA SER A 33 -1.27 5.75 16.66
C SER A 33 -1.95 6.12 15.33
N LEU A 34 -2.12 5.14 14.43
CA LEU A 34 -2.83 5.32 13.15
C LEU A 34 -4.35 5.45 13.37
N GLY A 35 -4.89 4.72 14.34
CA GLY A 35 -6.29 4.83 14.74
C GLY A 35 -6.62 6.21 15.32
N ASP A 36 -5.76 6.74 16.18
CA ASP A 36 -5.88 8.06 16.80
C ASP A 36 -5.79 9.18 15.76
N ALA A 37 -4.93 9.01 14.76
CA ALA A 37 -4.82 9.92 13.61
C ALA A 37 -6.01 9.82 12.64
N ARG A 38 -6.96 8.90 12.89
CA ARG A 38 -8.17 8.65 12.07
C ARG A 38 -7.85 8.46 10.60
N ILE A 39 -6.75 7.78 10.27
CA ILE A 39 -6.30 7.59 8.89
C ILE A 39 -7.43 6.99 8.06
N ARG A 40 -7.72 7.62 6.92
CA ARG A 40 -8.75 7.17 5.97
C ARG A 40 -8.14 6.55 4.72
N TRP A 41 -7.00 7.08 4.27
CA TRP A 41 -6.34 6.67 3.03
C TRP A 41 -4.88 6.34 3.32
N LEU A 42 -4.47 5.12 3.01
CA LEU A 42 -3.14 4.60 3.27
C LEU A 42 -2.53 4.04 1.98
N ILE A 43 -1.35 4.52 1.62
CA ILE A 43 -0.51 3.93 0.58
C ILE A 43 0.63 3.18 1.27
N VAL A 44 0.84 1.92 0.88
CA VAL A 44 1.97 1.11 1.33
C VAL A 44 2.77 0.67 0.11
N ASP A 45 4.01 1.12 0.03
CA ASP A 45 4.94 0.66 -0.99
C ASP A 45 5.68 -0.57 -0.48
N ALA A 46 5.55 -1.68 -1.20
CA ALA A 46 6.34 -2.88 -0.96
C ALA A 46 7.61 -2.81 -1.80
N PHE A 47 8.71 -2.41 -1.16
CA PHE A 47 9.95 -2.02 -1.81
C PHE A 47 11.03 -3.11 -1.78
N SER A 48 11.53 -3.51 -2.94
CA SER A 48 12.60 -4.51 -3.06
C SER A 48 13.57 -4.20 -4.19
N ALA A 49 14.83 -3.97 -3.83
CA ALA A 49 15.95 -3.91 -4.76
C ALA A 49 16.91 -5.11 -4.64
N ASP A 50 16.55 -6.15 -3.86
CA ASP A 50 17.36 -7.36 -3.74
C ASP A 50 16.87 -8.39 -4.78
N PRO A 51 17.68 -8.73 -5.80
CA PRO A 51 17.29 -9.70 -6.82
C PRO A 51 17.46 -11.16 -6.37
N TYR A 52 18.09 -11.42 -5.21
CA TYR A 52 18.51 -12.76 -4.78
C TYR A 52 17.62 -13.41 -3.71
N ARG A 53 16.74 -12.65 -3.05
CA ARG A 53 15.82 -13.20 -2.05
C ARG A 53 14.54 -13.69 -2.72
N THR A 54 14.28 -15.00 -2.59
CA THR A 54 13.06 -15.62 -3.09
C THR A 54 11.85 -15.21 -2.24
N ALA A 55 10.83 -14.71 -2.92
CA ALA A 55 9.70 -13.97 -2.35
C ALA A 55 8.63 -14.82 -1.66
N VAL A 56 8.83 -16.14 -1.64
CA VAL A 56 7.80 -17.11 -1.28
C VAL A 56 7.43 -17.03 0.20
N ASP A 57 8.41 -16.90 1.10
CA ASP A 57 8.14 -16.95 2.54
C ASP A 57 7.88 -15.57 3.17
N VAL A 58 8.44 -14.52 2.57
CA VAL A 58 8.42 -13.17 3.16
C VAL A 58 7.14 -12.41 2.83
N ILE A 59 6.63 -12.56 1.60
CA ILE A 59 5.42 -11.85 1.17
C ILE A 59 4.19 -12.26 1.99
N PRO A 60 3.89 -13.55 2.23
CA PRO A 60 2.75 -13.93 3.07
C PRO A 60 2.83 -13.33 4.47
N GLN A 61 4.03 -13.30 5.07
CA GLN A 61 4.23 -12.72 6.39
C GLN A 61 3.99 -11.20 6.38
N PHE A 62 4.51 -10.50 5.37
CA PHE A 62 4.24 -9.07 5.18
C PHE A 62 2.74 -8.77 5.06
N LEU A 63 2.01 -9.52 4.22
CA LEU A 63 0.56 -9.37 4.06
C LEU A 63 -0.21 -9.71 5.34
N SER A 64 0.26 -10.68 6.12
CA SER A 64 -0.30 -10.98 7.44
C SER A 64 -0.21 -9.78 8.36
N SER A 65 0.94 -9.10 8.44
CA SER A 65 1.10 -7.88 9.24
C SER A 65 0.17 -6.75 8.79
N LEU A 66 -0.07 -6.61 7.49
CA LEU A 66 -1.02 -5.60 6.96
C LEU A 66 -2.48 -5.87 7.33
N THR A 67 -2.84 -7.11 7.68
CA THR A 67 -4.20 -7.46 8.11
C THR A 67 -4.60 -6.68 9.37
N GLY A 68 -3.63 -6.30 10.22
CA GLY A 68 -3.87 -5.40 11.36
C GLY A 68 -4.46 -4.04 10.96
N LEU A 69 -4.05 -3.50 9.82
CA LEU A 69 -4.53 -2.19 9.32
C LEU A 69 -6.02 -2.23 8.94
N LEU A 70 -6.52 -3.38 8.50
CA LEU A 70 -7.94 -3.55 8.19
C LEU A 70 -8.82 -3.45 9.46
N LYS A 71 -8.24 -3.55 10.66
CA LYS A 71 -8.98 -3.34 11.90
C LYS A 71 -9.24 -1.85 12.18
N LEU A 72 -8.58 -0.94 11.47
CA LEU A 72 -8.79 0.50 11.61
C LEU A 72 -10.21 0.87 11.12
N PRO A 73 -11.09 1.39 11.98
CA PRO A 73 -12.48 1.68 11.61
C PRO A 73 -12.61 2.90 10.68
N SER A 74 -11.63 3.81 10.71
CA SER A 74 -11.60 4.99 9.84
C SER A 74 -11.04 4.69 8.45
N LEU A 75 -10.35 3.56 8.27
CA LEU A 75 -9.69 3.25 7.01
C LEU A 75 -10.74 2.98 5.93
N GLU A 76 -10.63 3.70 4.81
CA GLU A 76 -11.49 3.59 3.63
C GLU A 76 -10.75 3.01 2.43
N ARG A 77 -9.43 3.20 2.37
CA ARG A 77 -8.60 2.73 1.26
C ARG A 77 -7.19 2.39 1.72
N LEU A 78 -6.75 1.19 1.42
CA LEU A 78 -5.39 0.70 1.48
C LEU A 78 -4.92 0.39 0.05
N LEU A 79 -4.06 1.24 -0.49
CA LEU A 79 -3.43 1.04 -1.79
C LEU A 79 -2.04 0.42 -1.60
N LEU A 80 -1.85 -0.79 -2.11
CA LEU A 80 -0.55 -1.44 -2.17
C LEU A 80 0.12 -1.14 -3.51
N ARG A 81 1.39 -0.72 -3.45
CA ARG A 81 2.19 -0.46 -4.64
C ARG A 81 3.45 -1.33 -4.62
N PRO A 82 3.58 -2.31 -5.53
CA PRO A 82 4.82 -3.06 -5.67
C PRO A 82 5.89 -2.16 -6.28
N ARG A 83 6.96 -1.90 -5.52
CA ARG A 83 8.20 -1.26 -5.98
C ARG A 83 9.31 -2.30 -5.96
N ILE A 84 9.12 -3.35 -6.75
CA ILE A 84 9.97 -4.55 -6.78
C ILE A 84 10.69 -4.60 -8.13
N GLU A 85 12.01 -4.69 -8.09
CA GLU A 85 12.83 -4.61 -9.29
C GLU A 85 12.60 -5.81 -10.22
N HIS A 86 12.59 -7.00 -9.62
CA HIS A 86 12.53 -8.26 -10.34
C HIS A 86 11.10 -8.61 -10.73
N GLU A 87 10.85 -8.79 -12.03
CA GLU A 87 9.51 -9.02 -12.59
C GLU A 87 8.82 -10.25 -11.99
N GLU A 88 9.53 -11.37 -11.79
CA GLU A 88 8.95 -12.57 -11.18
C GLU A 88 8.50 -12.32 -9.73
N SER A 89 9.29 -11.55 -8.96
CA SER A 89 8.95 -11.23 -7.57
C SER A 89 7.81 -10.23 -7.50
N HIS A 90 7.77 -9.28 -8.45
CA HIS A 90 6.67 -8.36 -8.63
C HIS A 90 5.35 -9.12 -8.92
N ASP A 91 5.37 -10.04 -9.88
CA ASP A 91 4.18 -10.80 -10.28
C ASP A 91 3.72 -11.74 -9.17
N PHE A 92 4.66 -12.38 -8.48
CA PHE A 92 4.36 -13.18 -7.31
C PHE A 92 3.72 -12.34 -6.20
N PHE A 93 4.23 -11.14 -5.94
CA PHE A 93 3.64 -10.20 -4.98
C PHE A 93 2.22 -9.80 -5.37
N CYS A 94 2.00 -9.38 -6.62
CA CYS A 94 0.67 -9.02 -7.13
C CYS A 94 -0.32 -10.18 -6.99
N GLY A 95 0.11 -11.40 -7.34
CA GLY A 95 -0.70 -12.61 -7.17
C GLY A 95 -1.01 -12.91 -5.70
N ALA A 96 -0.04 -12.73 -4.80
CA ALA A 96 -0.23 -12.94 -3.37
C ALA A 96 -1.19 -11.90 -2.75
N VAL A 97 -1.04 -10.61 -3.10
CA VAL A 97 -1.94 -9.55 -2.68
C VAL A 97 -3.37 -9.82 -3.15
N THR A 98 -3.53 -10.22 -4.42
CA THR A 98 -4.84 -10.56 -4.98
C THR A 98 -5.50 -11.70 -4.19
N ARG A 99 -4.76 -12.79 -3.93
CA ARG A 99 -5.27 -13.91 -3.11
C ARG A 99 -5.63 -13.48 -1.70
N TRP A 100 -4.78 -12.67 -1.06
CA TRP A 100 -5.01 -12.15 0.27
C TRP A 100 -6.26 -11.27 0.33
N ALA A 101 -6.45 -10.34 -0.62
CA ALA A 101 -7.62 -9.47 -0.66
C ALA A 101 -8.92 -10.25 -0.85
N LEU A 102 -8.92 -11.25 -1.73
CA LEU A 102 -10.06 -12.16 -1.92
C LEU A 102 -10.37 -12.98 -0.67
N ALA A 103 -9.35 -13.44 0.06
CA ALA A 103 -9.52 -14.16 1.31
C ALA A 103 -10.05 -13.26 2.43
N ALA A 104 -9.55 -12.03 2.53
CA ALA A 104 -10.00 -11.03 3.48
C ALA A 104 -11.43 -10.53 3.19
N ARG A 105 -11.86 -10.57 1.92
CA ARG A 105 -13.16 -10.04 1.43
C ARG A 105 -13.36 -8.57 1.83
N ASP A 106 -12.29 -7.80 1.72
CA ASP A 106 -12.26 -6.41 2.16
C ASP A 106 -12.17 -5.47 0.96
N GLU A 107 -13.21 -4.66 0.77
CA GLU A 107 -13.32 -3.70 -0.34
C GLU A 107 -12.29 -2.57 -0.26
N ARG A 108 -11.65 -2.39 0.89
CA ARG A 108 -10.68 -1.31 1.09
C ARG A 108 -9.31 -1.65 0.52
N ILE A 109 -9.09 -2.88 0.03
CA ILE A 109 -7.78 -3.30 -0.51
C ILE A 109 -7.71 -3.00 -2.01
N TRP A 110 -6.73 -2.20 -2.38
CA TRP A 110 -6.45 -1.78 -3.75
C TRP A 110 -5.00 -2.12 -4.12
N LEU A 111 -4.76 -2.43 -5.39
CA LEU A 111 -3.43 -2.68 -5.95
C LEU A 111 -3.17 -1.70 -7.08
N ALA A 112 -1.99 -1.10 -7.13
CA ALA A 112 -1.63 -0.24 -8.26
C ALA A 112 -1.62 -1.02 -9.59
N ASP A 113 -2.38 -0.52 -10.58
CA ASP A 113 -2.58 -1.16 -11.90
C ASP A 113 -1.32 -1.23 -12.75
N LYS A 114 -0.38 -0.33 -12.46
CA LYS A 114 0.93 -0.26 -13.08
C LYS A 114 1.93 -0.33 -11.94
N GLY A 115 2.55 -1.49 -11.76
CA GLY A 115 3.78 -1.53 -10.98
C GLY A 115 4.74 -0.50 -11.55
N VAL A 116 5.43 0.23 -10.66
CA VAL A 116 6.55 1.06 -11.07
C VAL A 116 7.63 0.08 -11.56
N ARG A 117 7.78 -0.05 -12.87
CA ARG A 117 8.71 -1.02 -13.47
C ARG A 117 10.14 -0.54 -13.21
N ALA A 118 11.02 -1.48 -12.89
CA ALA A 118 12.46 -1.24 -12.69
C ALA A 118 13.14 -0.45 -13.82
N SER A 119 12.60 -0.54 -15.04
CA SER A 119 13.10 0.23 -16.19
C SER A 119 12.95 1.75 -16.05
N GLU A 120 12.10 2.21 -15.13
CA GLU A 120 11.94 3.63 -14.77
C GLU A 120 12.90 4.04 -13.63
N TRP A 121 13.71 3.11 -13.12
CA TRP A 121 14.74 3.36 -12.13
C TRP A 121 16.00 3.78 -12.88
N ASP A 122 16.13 5.08 -13.12
CA ASP A 122 17.32 5.63 -13.77
C ASP A 122 18.55 5.57 -12.84
N LYS A 123 19.70 6.03 -13.35
CA LYS A 123 20.95 6.10 -12.59
C LYS A 123 20.89 7.05 -11.37
N GLU A 124 19.83 7.85 -11.21
CA GLU A 124 19.59 8.70 -10.04
C GLU A 124 18.77 8.00 -8.94
N GLY A 125 18.26 6.80 -9.22
CA GLY A 125 17.75 5.88 -8.19
C GLY A 125 16.42 6.31 -7.57
N TYR A 126 16.30 6.03 -6.26
CA TYR A 126 15.04 6.12 -5.50
C TYR A 126 14.46 7.54 -5.43
N ASP A 127 15.31 8.56 -5.51
CA ASP A 127 14.90 9.97 -5.47
C ASP A 127 13.96 10.33 -6.64
N GLY A 128 14.14 9.68 -7.79
CA GLY A 128 13.26 9.87 -8.95
C GLY A 128 11.81 9.42 -8.72
N LEU A 129 11.60 8.37 -7.92
CA LEU A 129 10.26 7.86 -7.61
C LEU A 129 9.49 8.79 -6.67
N ASP A 130 10.19 9.35 -5.69
CA ASP A 130 9.58 10.27 -4.73
C ASP A 130 9.24 11.61 -5.40
N VAL A 131 10.10 12.08 -6.31
CA VAL A 131 9.81 13.25 -7.16
C VAL A 131 8.63 12.99 -8.09
N ALA A 132 8.56 11.82 -8.72
CA ALA A 132 7.44 11.45 -9.59
C ALA A 132 6.11 11.37 -8.81
N ASP A 133 6.12 10.76 -7.63
CA ASP A 133 4.95 10.71 -6.74
C ASP A 133 4.49 12.11 -6.31
N ALA A 134 5.43 12.96 -5.91
CA ALA A 134 5.14 14.34 -5.53
C ALA A 134 4.53 15.12 -6.70
N ALA A 135 5.03 14.91 -7.92
CA ALA A 135 4.51 15.54 -9.14
C ALA A 135 3.09 15.05 -9.51
N VAL A 136 2.78 13.76 -9.30
CA VAL A 136 1.43 13.20 -9.48
C VAL A 136 0.47 13.73 -8.42
N GLY A 137 0.98 13.97 -7.20
CA GLY A 137 0.28 14.62 -6.10
C GLY A 137 -1.01 13.90 -5.71
N HIS A 138 -2.14 14.63 -5.71
CA HIS A 138 -3.41 14.06 -5.27
C HIS A 138 -3.86 12.86 -6.12
N ARG A 139 -3.55 12.84 -7.42
CA ARG A 139 -4.02 11.78 -8.32
C ARG A 139 -3.50 10.41 -7.91
N LEU A 140 -2.35 10.35 -7.23
CA LEU A 140 -1.73 9.11 -6.80
C LEU A 140 -2.67 8.28 -5.91
N TRP A 141 -3.36 8.97 -5.00
CA TRP A 141 -4.29 8.35 -4.05
C TRP A 141 -5.48 7.67 -4.75
N LEU A 142 -5.87 8.16 -5.92
CA LEU A 142 -7.01 7.66 -6.70
C LEU A 142 -6.63 6.54 -7.69
N THR A 143 -5.38 6.10 -7.70
CA THR A 143 -4.89 5.08 -8.64
C THR A 143 -5.10 3.65 -8.15
N GLY A 144 -4.98 2.69 -9.07
CA GLY A 144 -5.07 1.27 -8.80
C GLY A 144 -6.47 0.69 -8.95
N ALA A 145 -6.54 -0.64 -8.91
CA ALA A 145 -7.77 -1.41 -8.96
C ALA A 145 -8.14 -1.93 -7.57
N GLN A 146 -9.43 -1.87 -7.28
CA GLN A 146 -10.03 -2.54 -6.15
C GLN A 146 -10.01 -4.05 -6.39
N LEU A 147 -9.50 -4.82 -5.43
CA LEU A 147 -9.30 -6.26 -5.61
C LEU A 147 -10.49 -7.10 -5.17
N TYR A 148 -11.41 -6.50 -4.41
CA TYR A 148 -12.62 -7.15 -3.96
C TYR A 148 -13.78 -6.16 -3.99
N THR A 149 -14.90 -6.57 -4.58
CA THR A 149 -16.16 -5.84 -4.56
C THR A 149 -17.22 -6.77 -4.00
N ARG A 150 -17.95 -6.34 -2.98
CA ARG A 150 -19.10 -7.08 -2.49
C ARG A 150 -20.20 -6.97 -3.53
N THR A 151 -20.61 -8.09 -4.09
CA THR A 151 -21.83 -8.14 -4.91
C THR A 151 -23.03 -7.88 -4.00
N SER A 152 -23.74 -6.79 -4.25
CA SER A 152 -25.05 -6.52 -3.64
C SER A 152 -26.02 -7.61 -4.06
N HIS A 153 -26.49 -8.41 -3.10
CA HIS A 153 -27.63 -9.32 -3.27
C HIS A 153 -28.92 -8.62 -2.87
#